data_AF-R9IR84-F1
#
_entry.id   AF-R9IR84-F1
#
_cell.length_a   1.000
_cell.length_b   1.000
_cell.length_c   1.000
_cell.angle_alpha   90.00
_cell.angle_beta   90.00
_cell.angle_gamma   90.00
#
_symmetry.space_group_name_H-M   'P 1'
#
loop_
_entity.id
_entity.type
_entity.pdbx_description
1 polymer ?
#
loop_
_entity_poly.entity_id
_entity_poly.type
_entity_poly.pdbx_seq_one_letter_code
_entity_poly.pdbx_strand_id
1 'polypeptide(L)' 'MVRNNIEVDVKVKCIESEITQAQLAENIGTTSSYVNRIVKKKEGVVNKTFVQMMEALGYDIELIYTKRDMEGGNHNGDVL' A
#
# COMPACT_ATOMS: atom_id res chain seq x y z
N MET A 1 -10.31 12.20 -6.54
CA MET A 1 -8.83 12.19 -6.46
C MET A 1 -8.33 11.25 -5.36
N VAL A 2 -7.09 10.76 -5.45
CA VAL A 2 -6.43 10.01 -4.36
C VAL A 2 -5.86 10.98 -3.32
N ARG A 3 -6.26 10.86 -2.05
CA ARG A 3 -5.85 11.77 -0.96
C ARG A 3 -4.49 11.44 -0.34
N ASN A 4 -4.08 10.17 -0.40
CA ASN A 4 -2.84 9.71 0.20
C ASN A 4 -1.59 10.25 -0.50
N ASN A 5 -0.54 10.50 0.30
CA ASN A 5 0.81 10.67 -0.23
C ASN A 5 1.54 9.32 -0.18
N ILE A 6 1.31 8.48 -1.19
CA ILE A 6 1.82 7.10 -1.24
C ILE A 6 3.35 7.04 -1.03
N GLU A 7 4.09 8.02 -1.54
CA GLU A 7 5.54 8.07 -1.34
C GLU A 7 5.91 8.16 0.14
N VAL A 8 5.23 9.05 0.87
CA VAL A 8 5.45 9.23 2.31
C VAL A 8 4.94 8.01 3.08
N ASP A 9 3.75 7.51 2.74
CA ASP A 9 3.15 6.35 3.40
C ASP A 9 4.09 5.13 3.37
N VAL A 10 4.63 4.80 2.19
CA VAL A 10 5.56 3.66 2.03
C VAL A 10 6.84 3.88 2.83
N LYS A 11 7.38 5.11 2.85
CA LYS A 11 8.58 5.44 3.66
C LYS A 11 8.31 5.28 5.15
N VAL A 12 7.15 5.73 5.64
CA VAL A 12 6.74 5.58 7.04
C VAL A 12 6.61 4.09 7.39
N LYS A 13 6.00 3.27 6.53
CA LYS A 13 5.87 1.81 6.77
C LYS A 13 7.21 1.07 6.77
N CYS A 14 8.17 1.49 5.95
CA CYS A 14 9.54 0.98 6.03
C CYS A 14 10.17 1.29 7.40
N ILE A 15 10.02 2.52 7.91
CA ILE A 15 10.54 2.94 9.22
C ILE A 15 9.86 2.17 10.35
N GLU A 16 8.53 2.06 10.33
CA GLU A 16 7.75 1.28 11.31
C GLU A 16 8.13 -0.20 11.36
N SER A 17 8.63 -0.74 10.25
CA SER A 17 9.03 -2.15 10.12
C SER A 17 10.54 -2.37 10.24
N GLU A 18 11.31 -1.30 10.55
CA GLU A 18 12.77 -1.34 10.69
C GLU A 18 13.50 -1.90 9.45
N ILE A 19 12.95 -1.70 8.25
CA ILE A 19 13.56 -2.10 6.98
C ILE A 19 13.77 -0.91 6.05
N THR A 20 14.74 -1.05 5.16
CA THR A 20 14.97 -0.10 4.06
C THR A 20 14.05 -0.41 2.87
N GLN A 21 13.85 0.56 1.97
CA GLN A 21 13.15 0.31 0.70
C GLN A 21 13.88 -0.71 -0.20
N ALA A 22 15.20 -0.84 -0.07
CA ALA A 22 15.97 -1.85 -0.79
C ALA A 22 15.66 -3.26 -0.27
N GLN A 23 15.62 -3.45 1.05
CA GLN A 23 15.19 -4.70 1.67
C GLN A 23 13.72 -5.01 1.36
N LEU A 24 12.84 -4.01 1.32
CA LEU A 24 11.46 -4.20 0.86
C LEU A 24 11.41 -4.72 -0.58
N ALA A 25 12.22 -4.16 -1.49
CA ALA A 25 12.29 -4.61 -2.87
C ALA A 25 12.77 -6.07 -2.98
N GLU A 26 13.80 -6.43 -2.21
CA GLU A 26 14.32 -7.80 -2.12
C GLU A 26 13.25 -8.77 -1.62
N ASN A 27 12.56 -8.42 -0.52
CA ASN A 27 11.51 -9.25 0.09
C ASN A 27 10.34 -9.57 -0.85
N ILE A 28 10.05 -8.69 -1.81
CA ILE A 28 8.98 -8.90 -2.80
C ILE A 28 9.52 -9.37 -4.17
N GLY A 29 10.81 -9.73 -4.26
CA GLY A 29 11.42 -10.28 -5.47
C GLY A 29 11.54 -9.29 -6.62
N THR A 30 11.76 -7.99 -6.34
CA THR A 30 11.89 -6.94 -7.35
C THR A 30 13.15 -6.08 -7.14
N THR A 31 13.32 -5.04 -7.95
CA THR A 31 14.47 -4.12 -7.85
C THR A 31 14.11 -2.85 -7.08
N SER A 32 15.09 -2.27 -6.38
CA SER A 32 14.94 -0.96 -5.73
C SER A 32 14.53 0.14 -6.71
N SER A 33 14.99 0.06 -7.96
CA SER A 33 14.60 0.97 -9.04
C SER A 33 13.11 0.86 -9.37
N TYR A 34 12.57 -0.37 -9.41
CA TYR A 34 11.15 -0.61 -9.63
C TYR A 34 10.31 -0.05 -8.48
N VAL A 35 10.68 -0.30 -7.21
CA VAL A 35 10.00 0.28 -6.04
C VAL A 35 10.01 1.81 -6.11
N ASN A 36 11.17 2.42 -6.36
CA ASN A 36 11.34 3.87 -6.50
C ASN A 36 10.44 4.46 -7.61
N ARG A 37 10.30 3.75 -8.73
CA ARG A 37 9.40 4.13 -9.82
C ARG A 37 7.94 4.09 -9.41
N ILE A 38 7.51 3.09 -8.64
CA ILE A 38 6.12 2.96 -8.18
C ILE A 38 5.78 4.05 -7.16
N VAL A 39 6.62 4.25 -6.13
CA VAL A 39 6.34 5.22 -5.05
C VAL A 39 6.37 6.67 -5.51
N LYS A 40 7.17 7.01 -6.53
CA LYS A 40 7.23 8.36 -7.09
C LYS A 40 6.15 8.65 -8.13
N LYS A 41 5.48 7.63 -8.66
CA LYS A 41 4.50 7.80 -9.73
C LYS A 41 3.12 8.04 -9.12
N LYS A 42 2.73 9.31 -8.99
CA LYS A 42 1.43 9.75 -8.45
C LYS A 42 0.22 9.06 -9.10
N GLU A 43 0.27 8.79 -10.41
CA GLU A 43 -0.81 8.12 -11.17
C GLU A 43 -0.62 6.60 -11.34
N GLY A 44 0.37 5.99 -10.68
CA GLY A 44 0.81 4.62 -10.98
C GLY A 44 0.31 3.54 -10.03
N VAL A 45 0.03 3.89 -8.78
CA VAL A 45 -0.28 2.93 -7.71
C VAL A 45 -1.75 2.51 -7.76
N VAL A 46 -2.64 3.50 -7.85
CA VAL A 46 -4.05 3.27 -8.14
C VAL A 46 -4.25 3.44 -9.64
N ASN A 47 -4.92 2.47 -10.27
CA ASN A 47 -5.18 2.51 -11.70
C ASN A 47 -5.92 3.80 -12.10
N LYS A 48 -5.43 4.49 -13.14
CA LYS A 48 -6.00 5.76 -13.61
C LYS A 48 -7.49 5.67 -13.96
N THR A 49 -7.90 4.61 -14.65
CA THR A 49 -9.31 4.38 -15.01
C THR A 49 -10.16 4.24 -13.76
N PHE A 50 -9.68 3.51 -12.74
CA PHE A 50 -10.39 3.40 -11.46
C PHE A 50 -10.53 4.75 -10.75
N VAL A 51 -9.48 5.57 -10.72
CA VAL A 51 -9.56 6.93 -10.15
C VAL A 51 -10.63 7.76 -10.88
N GLN A 52 -10.64 7.73 -12.21
CA GLN A 52 -11.62 8.46 -13.02
C GLN A 52 -13.06 7.98 -12.79
N MET A 53 -13.26 6.67 -12.60
CA MET A 53 -14.58 6.11 -12.26
C MET A 53 -15.08 6.66 -10.91
N MET A 54 -14.23 6.66 -9.88
CA MET A 54 -14.60 7.18 -8.56
C MET A 54 -14.88 8.68 -8.59
N GLU A 55 -14.09 9.44 -9.36
CA GLU A 55 -14.32 10.87 -9.55
C GLU A 55 -15.63 11.17 -10.27
N ALA A 56 -15.97 10.41 -11.31
CA ALA A 56 -17.25 10.55 -12.02
C ALA A 56 -18.46 10.24 -11.11
N LEU A 57 -18.27 9.39 -10.11
CA LEU A 57 -19.28 9.07 -9.08
C LEU A 57 -19.30 10.10 -7.92
N GLY A 58 -18.40 11.10 -7.92
CA GLY A 58 -18.33 12.14 -6.89
C GLY A 58 -17.53 11.75 -5.64
N TYR A 59 -16.66 10.75 -5.73
CA TYR A 59 -15.87 10.25 -4.61
C TYR A 59 -14.37 10.55 -4.75
N ASP A 60 -13.77 10.85 -3.60
CA ASP A 60 -12.33 10.77 -3.41
C ASP A 60 -11.93 9.37 -2.90
N ILE A 61 -10.65 9.02 -3.08
CA ILE A 61 -10.07 7.75 -2.66
C ILE A 61 -9.12 7.99 -1.49
N GLU A 62 -9.32 7.22 -0.42
CA GLU A 62 -8.41 7.12 0.72
C GLU A 62 -7.98 5.66 0.89
N LEU A 63 -6.68 5.43 1.07
CA LEU A 63 -6.08 4.13 1.33
C LEU A 63 -5.69 4.04 2.80
N ILE A 64 -6.18 3.00 3.47
CA ILE A 64 -5.86 2.69 4.86
C ILE A 64 -5.07 1.38 4.86
N TYR A 65 -3.88 1.40 5.47
CA TYR A 65 -3.00 0.22 5.56
C TYR A 65 -3.19 -0.44 6.91
N THR A 66 -3.77 -1.63 6.92
CA THR A 66 -3.87 -2.48 8.11
C THR A 66 -2.69 -3.45 8.15
N LYS A 67 -2.16 -3.74 9.36
CA LYS A 67 -1.15 -4.78 9.52
C LYS A 67 -1.76 -6.11 9.08
N ARG A 68 -0.99 -6.91 8.35
CA ARG A 68 -1.41 -8.27 7.99
C ARG A 68 -1.39 -9.12 9.26
N ASP A 69 -2.54 -9.65 9.63
CA ASP A 69 -2.63 -10.62 10.72
C ASP A 69 -1.84 -11.87 10.32
N MET A 70 -1.00 -12.36 11.24
CA MET A 70 -0.30 -13.64 11.07
C MET A 70 -1.24 -14.80 11.41
N GLU A 71 -2.43 -14.88 10.81
CA GLU A 71 -3.39 -15.94 11.12
C GLU A 71 -3.42 -17.05 10.06
N GLY A 72 -2.43 -17.94 10.21
CA GLY A 72 -2.63 -19.37 10.05
C GLY A 72 -2.84 -20.07 11.40
N GLY A 73 -3.56 -19.43 12.33
CA GLY A 73 -3.79 -19.93 13.69
C GLY A 73 -5.25 -19.85 14.11
N ASN A 74 -5.99 -20.94 13.86
CA ASN A 74 -7.20 -21.38 14.54
C ASN A 74 -8.26 -20.30 14.92
N HIS A 75 -9.12 -19.94 13.97
CA HIS A 75 -10.49 -19.55 14.30
C HIS A 75 -11.25 -20.78 14.82
N ASN A 76 -11.19 -21.03 16.12
CA ASN A 76 -12.20 -21.81 16.83
C ASN A 76 -12.39 -21.22 18.22
N GLY A 77 -13.56 -20.61 18.40
CA GLY A 77 -14.17 -20.42 19.70
C GLY A 77 -14.01 -19.02 20.27
N ASP A 78 -14.78 -18.07 19.74
CA ASP A 78 -15.63 -17.25 20.61
C ASP A 78 -17.03 -17.24 19.98
N VAL A 79 -17.78 -18.27 20.34
CA VAL A 79 -19.25 -18.26 20.29
C VAL A 79 -19.69 -17.91 21.71
N LEU A 80 -20.31 -16.72 21.80
CA LEU A 80 -20.98 -16.07 22.94
C LEU A 80 -20.08 -15.37 23.98
#